data_AF-A0A539EGR8-F1
#
_entry.id   AF-A0A539EGR8-F1
#
_cell.length_a   1.000
_cell.length_b   1.000
_cell.length_c   1.000
_cell.angle_alpha   90.00
_cell.angle_beta   90.00
_cell.angle_gamma   90.00
#
_symmetry.space_group_name_H-M   'P 1'
#
loop_
_entity.id
_entity.type
_entity.pdbx_description
1 polymer ?
#
loop_
_entity_poly.entity_id
_entity_poly.type
_entity_poly.pdbx_seq_one_letter_code
_entity_poly.pdbx_strand_id
1 'polypeptide(L)'
;MNKTFKLRMSERCFRFKPDALPGHAPRQPGVYEFVTFDAKMQPQVLYVGVAAPGAGETVYDALAQHMMGNLRPASEDLFKAAKDVYFDYVAEWDGDVEDLKDIAAALIAKHKPQLNPAAPPATSGRYASVTLEEVG
;
A
#
# COMPACT_ATOMS: atom_id res chain seq x y z
N MET A 1 3.47 -6.50 23.83
CA MET A 1 3.93 -7.65 23.01
C MET A 1 4.45 -7.09 21.71
N ASN A 2 5.63 -7.52 21.26
CA ASN A 2 6.24 -7.06 20.01
C ASN A 2 6.04 -8.15 18.96
N LYS A 3 5.77 -7.78 17.70
CA LYS A 3 5.56 -8.72 16.60
C LYS A 3 6.42 -8.34 15.39
N THR A 4 7.03 -9.34 14.78
CA THR A 4 7.68 -9.21 13.47
C THR A 4 6.80 -9.94 12.46
N PHE A 5 6.43 -9.23 11.39
CA PHE A 5 5.76 -9.83 10.25
C PHE A 5 6.78 -10.13 9.17
N LYS A 6 6.75 -11.36 8.66
CA LYS A 6 7.41 -11.73 7.42
C LYS A 6 6.44 -11.47 6.29
N LEU A 7 6.90 -10.74 5.28
CA LEU A 7 6.07 -10.41 4.13
C LEU A 7 6.87 -10.48 2.83
N ARG A 8 6.17 -10.74 1.74
CA ARG A 8 6.71 -10.66 0.38
C ARG A 8 5.92 -9.60 -0.37
N MET A 9 6.61 -8.63 -0.95
CA MET A 9 6.01 -7.66 -1.88
C MET A 9 5.71 -8.33 -3.23
N SER A 10 4.95 -7.70 -4.10
CA SER A 10 4.69 -8.26 -5.42
C SER A 10 5.99 -8.37 -6.23
N GLU A 11 6.03 -9.25 -7.23
CA GLU A 11 7.27 -9.55 -7.99
C GLU A 11 7.89 -8.31 -8.67
N ARG A 12 7.08 -7.26 -8.89
CA ARG A 12 7.48 -5.97 -9.48
C ARG A 12 6.38 -4.93 -9.29
N CYS A 13 6.74 -3.66 -9.39
CA CYS A 13 5.74 -2.58 -9.47
C CYS A 13 5.00 -2.59 -10.83
N PHE A 14 3.71 -2.31 -10.81
CA PHE A 14 2.85 -2.26 -12.01
C PHE A 14 2.38 -0.83 -12.28
N ARG A 15 2.26 -0.43 -13.54
CA ARG A 15 1.86 0.95 -13.86
C ARG A 15 0.42 1.22 -13.39
N PHE A 16 0.19 2.36 -12.74
CA PHE A 16 -1.14 2.76 -12.31
C PHE A 16 -1.92 3.39 -13.47
N LYS A 17 -2.64 2.54 -14.23
CA LYS A 17 -3.48 2.94 -15.37
C LYS A 17 -4.62 1.93 -15.59
N PRO A 18 -5.77 2.35 -16.17
CA PRO A 18 -6.99 1.54 -16.19
C PRO A 18 -6.84 0.12 -16.75
N ASP A 19 -6.04 -0.03 -17.80
CA ASP A 19 -5.82 -1.31 -18.49
C ASP A 19 -4.87 -2.26 -17.74
N ALA A 20 -4.08 -1.74 -16.79
CA ALA A 20 -3.13 -2.55 -16.00
C ALA A 20 -3.78 -3.18 -14.76
N LEU A 21 -4.77 -2.52 -14.14
CA LEU A 21 -5.37 -2.98 -12.88
C LEU A 21 -5.94 -4.41 -12.99
N PRO A 22 -6.81 -4.75 -13.98
CA PRO A 22 -7.47 -6.06 -14.01
C PRO A 22 -6.53 -7.27 -14.12
N GLY A 23 -5.33 -7.07 -14.69
CA GLY A 23 -4.35 -8.14 -14.90
C GLY A 23 -3.29 -8.26 -13.80
N HIS A 24 -3.21 -7.30 -12.89
CA HIS A 24 -2.08 -7.19 -11.96
C HIS A 24 -2.47 -6.90 -10.51
N ALA A 25 -3.60 -6.23 -10.26
CA ALA A 25 -4.07 -5.99 -8.90
C ALA A 25 -4.87 -7.18 -8.39
N PRO A 26 -4.56 -7.72 -7.19
CA PRO A 26 -5.25 -8.88 -6.67
C PRO A 26 -6.65 -8.52 -6.16
N ARG A 27 -7.59 -9.46 -6.31
CA ARG A 27 -8.98 -9.35 -5.82
C ARG A 27 -9.12 -9.96 -4.42
N GLN A 28 -8.23 -9.56 -3.52
CA GLN A 28 -8.25 -9.98 -2.12
C GLN A 28 -7.88 -8.80 -1.20
N PRO A 29 -8.23 -8.86 0.09
CA PRO A 29 -7.74 -7.90 1.09
C PRO A 29 -6.21 -7.86 1.13
N GLY A 30 -5.62 -6.70 1.42
CA GLY A 30 -4.18 -6.56 1.51
C GLY A 30 -3.72 -5.14 1.75
N VAL A 31 -2.41 -4.96 1.86
CA VAL A 31 -1.74 -3.65 1.87
C VAL A 31 -1.19 -3.36 0.48
N TYR A 32 -1.36 -2.13 0.02
CA TYR A 32 -0.84 -1.67 -1.28
C TYR A 32 -0.10 -0.35 -1.13
N GLU A 33 0.77 -0.08 -2.08
CA GLU A 33 1.57 1.14 -2.15
C GLU A 33 1.41 1.80 -3.51
N PHE A 34 1.37 3.14 -3.54
CA PHE A 34 1.66 3.90 -4.75
C PHE A 34 3.12 4.29 -4.74
N VAL A 35 3.81 4.02 -5.85
CA VAL A 35 5.26 4.16 -5.96
C VAL A 35 5.60 4.99 -7.20
N THR A 36 6.61 5.83 -7.10
CA THR A 36 7.28 6.47 -8.23
C THR A 36 8.78 6.17 -8.18
N PHE A 37 9.53 6.59 -9.20
CA PHE A 37 10.98 6.41 -9.24
C PHE A 37 11.66 7.75 -9.43
N ASP A 38 12.73 7.98 -8.67
CA ASP A 38 13.55 9.17 -8.85
C ASP A 38 14.43 9.08 -10.11
N ALA A 39 15.23 10.12 -10.37
CA ALA A 39 16.12 10.16 -11.53
C ALA A 39 17.21 9.05 -11.52
N LYS A 40 17.43 8.38 -10.38
CA LYS A 40 18.35 7.25 -10.20
C LYS A 40 17.63 5.90 -10.23
N MET A 41 16.36 5.87 -10.61
CA MET A 41 15.52 4.67 -10.60
C MET A 41 15.34 4.07 -9.20
N GLN A 42 15.44 4.88 -8.14
CA GLN A 42 15.15 4.43 -6.78
C GLN A 42 13.67 4.61 -6.47
N PRO A 43 13.01 3.60 -5.87
CA PRO A 43 11.59 3.68 -5.56
C PRO A 43 11.34 4.72 -4.47
N GLN A 44 10.27 5.48 -4.64
CA GLN A 44 9.74 6.45 -3.69
C GLN A 44 8.27 6.14 -3.46
N VAL A 45 7.93 5.74 -2.24
CA VAL A 45 6.54 5.45 -1.86
C VAL A 45 5.80 6.77 -1.66
N LEU A 46 4.76 6.98 -2.46
CA LEU A 46 3.89 8.15 -2.41
C LEU A 46 2.79 8.00 -1.37
N TYR A 47 2.26 6.79 -1.23
CA TYR A 47 1.15 6.45 -0.35
C TYR A 47 1.15 4.95 -0.03
N VAL A 48 0.70 4.59 1.18
CA VAL A 48 0.40 3.22 1.60
C VAL A 48 -1.06 3.15 2.04
N GLY A 49 -1.80 2.16 1.54
CA GLY A 49 -3.21 1.94 1.84
C GLY A 49 -3.50 0.50 2.27
N VAL A 50 -4.60 0.33 3.01
CA VAL A 50 -5.15 -0.96 3.38
C VAL A 50 -6.44 -1.16 2.62
N ALA A 51 -6.55 -2.27 1.90
CA ALA A 51 -7.80 -2.77 1.37
C ALA A 51 -8.30 -3.90 2.26
N ALA A 52 -9.42 -3.69 2.94
CA ALA A 52 -10.04 -4.69 3.80
C ALA A 52 -11.57 -4.55 3.74
N PRO A 53 -12.34 -5.56 4.18
CA PRO A 53 -13.78 -5.41 4.37
C PRO A 53 -14.09 -4.17 5.22
N GLY A 54 -14.95 -3.27 4.71
CA GLY A 54 -15.24 -1.97 5.34
C GLY A 54 -14.23 -0.84 5.03
N ALA A 55 -13.18 -1.13 4.27
CA ALA A 55 -12.16 -0.18 3.80
C ALA A 55 -11.66 -0.56 2.38
N GLY A 56 -12.55 -0.54 1.38
CA GLY A 56 -12.19 -0.78 -0.02
C GLY A 56 -12.19 -2.23 -0.48
N GLU A 57 -12.62 -3.20 0.34
CA GLU A 57 -12.85 -4.62 0.04
C GLU A 57 -11.64 -5.44 -0.46
N THR A 58 -11.05 -5.07 -1.60
CA THR A 58 -9.88 -5.72 -2.18
C THR A 58 -8.86 -4.70 -2.69
N VAL A 59 -7.60 -5.10 -2.85
CA VAL A 59 -6.56 -4.21 -3.41
C VAL A 59 -6.98 -3.67 -4.78
N TYR A 60 -7.56 -4.51 -5.64
CA TYR A 60 -8.13 -4.08 -6.92
C TYR A 60 -9.18 -2.97 -6.74
N ASP A 61 -10.15 -3.17 -5.85
CA ASP A 61 -11.25 -2.23 -5.66
C ASP A 61 -10.75 -0.90 -5.07
N ALA A 62 -9.83 -0.94 -4.11
CA ALA A 62 -9.20 0.26 -3.56
C ALA A 62 -8.44 1.07 -4.62
N LEU A 63 -7.59 0.39 -5.43
CA LEU A 63 -6.87 1.03 -6.53
C LEU A 63 -7.83 1.63 -7.57
N ALA A 64 -8.91 0.92 -7.91
CA ALA A 64 -9.94 1.42 -8.81
C ALA A 64 -10.66 2.65 -8.22
N GLN A 65 -10.96 2.66 -6.93
CA GLN A 65 -11.57 3.81 -6.26
C GLN A 65 -10.67 5.05 -6.24
N HIS A 66 -9.36 4.88 -6.01
CA HIS A 66 -8.39 5.98 -6.18
C HIS A 66 -8.41 6.52 -7.62
N MET A 67 -8.46 5.62 -8.61
CA MET A 67 -8.48 5.99 -10.02
C MET A 67 -9.74 6.78 -10.41
N MET A 68 -10.89 6.37 -9.88
CA MET A 68 -12.18 7.04 -10.07
C MET A 68 -12.36 8.30 -9.22
N GLY A 69 -11.42 8.60 -8.31
CA GLY A 69 -11.50 9.76 -7.40
C GLY A 69 -12.42 9.56 -6.19
N ASN A 70 -12.89 8.33 -5.94
CA ASN A 70 -13.75 7.99 -4.81
C ASN A 70 -12.97 7.75 -3.51
N LEU A 71 -11.66 7.51 -3.59
CA LEU A 71 -10.76 7.32 -2.46
C LEU A 71 -9.55 8.26 -2.57
N ARG A 72 -9.12 8.84 -1.44
CA ARG A 72 -7.97 9.75 -1.37
C ARG A 72 -6.70 9.01 -0.93
N PRO A 73 -5.52 9.32 -1.52
CA PRO A 73 -5.29 10.30 -2.60
C PRO A 73 -5.93 9.88 -3.92
N ALA A 74 -6.57 10.80 -4.64
CA ALA A 74 -7.14 10.49 -5.94
C ALA A 74 -6.03 10.41 -7.00
N SER A 75 -6.35 9.87 -8.19
CA SER A 75 -5.42 9.87 -9.34
C SER A 75 -4.84 11.25 -9.63
N GLU A 76 -5.63 12.32 -9.52
CA GLU A 76 -5.15 13.70 -9.66
C GLU A 76 -4.05 14.07 -8.65
N ASP A 77 -4.21 13.69 -7.38
CA ASP A 77 -3.22 13.96 -6.34
C ASP A 77 -1.92 13.19 -6.61
N LEU A 78 -2.06 11.92 -7.02
CA LEU A 78 -0.94 11.03 -7.34
C LEU A 78 -0.14 11.56 -8.55
N PHE A 79 -0.82 11.92 -9.63
CA PHE A 79 -0.15 12.42 -10.84
C PHE A 79 0.35 13.85 -10.72
N LYS A 80 -0.18 14.63 -9.77
CA LYS A 80 0.41 15.92 -9.36
C LYS A 80 1.71 15.71 -8.59
N ALA A 81 1.79 14.66 -7.76
CA ALA A 81 2.98 14.33 -7.00
C ALA A 81 4.09 13.71 -7.85
N ALA A 82 3.75 12.92 -8.87
CA ALA A 82 4.70 12.31 -9.78
C ALA A 82 4.11 12.04 -11.17
N LYS A 83 4.92 12.25 -12.23
CA LYS A 83 4.49 12.01 -13.61
C LYS A 83 4.19 10.54 -13.91
N ASP A 84 5.02 9.64 -13.39
CA ASP A 84 4.86 8.21 -13.52
C ASP A 84 4.57 7.60 -12.15
N VAL A 85 3.39 6.98 -12.05
CA VAL A 85 2.89 6.32 -10.84
C VAL A 85 2.69 4.85 -11.13
N TYR A 86 3.15 4.04 -10.18
CA TYR A 86 3.04 2.60 -10.15
C TYR A 86 2.31 2.20 -8.86
N PHE A 87 1.85 0.96 -8.81
CA PHE A 87 1.42 0.34 -7.58
C PHE A 87 2.23 -0.93 -7.30
N ASP A 88 2.41 -1.20 -6.03
CA ASP A 88 2.93 -2.44 -5.46
C ASP A 88 1.96 -2.92 -4.37
N TYR A 89 2.09 -4.16 -3.92
CA TYR A 89 1.27 -4.71 -2.87
C TYR A 89 1.98 -5.82 -2.12
N VAL A 90 1.56 -6.06 -0.87
CA VAL A 90 2.00 -7.22 -0.11
C VAL A 90 1.32 -8.46 -0.67
N ALA A 91 2.09 -9.32 -1.33
CA ALA A 91 1.62 -10.55 -1.96
C ALA A 91 1.41 -11.69 -0.96
N GLU A 92 2.29 -11.80 0.03
CA GLU A 92 2.23 -12.81 1.10
C GLU A 92 2.61 -12.17 2.44
N TRP A 93 2.00 -12.62 3.54
CA TRP A 93 2.40 -12.26 4.90
C TRP A 93 2.04 -13.36 5.91
N ASP A 94 2.73 -13.40 7.05
CA ASP A 94 2.55 -14.40 8.11
C ASP A 94 1.60 -13.95 9.24
N GLY A 95 0.41 -13.46 8.86
CA GLY A 95 -0.62 -12.95 9.77
C GLY A 95 -2.06 -13.12 9.26
N ASP A 96 -3.01 -12.49 9.92
CA ASP A 96 -4.43 -12.43 9.53
C ASP A 96 -4.81 -11.07 8.90
N VAL A 97 -6.08 -10.88 8.57
CA VAL A 97 -6.58 -9.64 7.94
C VAL A 97 -6.54 -8.45 8.90
N GLU A 98 -6.69 -8.67 10.21
CA GLU A 98 -6.62 -7.59 11.20
C GLU A 98 -5.19 -7.05 11.35
N ASP A 99 -4.17 -7.85 10.99
CA ASP A 99 -2.76 -7.44 10.99
C ASP A 99 -2.42 -6.43 9.88
N LEU A 100 -3.24 -6.33 8.83
CA LEU A 100 -2.96 -5.45 7.69
C LEU A 100 -2.82 -3.98 8.10
N LYS A 101 -3.56 -3.53 9.12
CA LYS A 101 -3.44 -2.18 9.69
C LYS A 101 -2.07 -1.94 10.30
N ASP A 102 -1.54 -2.93 11.03
CA ASP A 102 -0.23 -2.82 11.65
C ASP A 102 0.90 -2.91 10.63
N ILE A 103 0.75 -3.76 9.60
CA ILE A 103 1.70 -3.85 8.48
C ILE A 103 1.74 -2.51 7.73
N ALA A 104 0.60 -1.94 7.37
CA ALA A 104 0.53 -0.63 6.72
C ALA A 104 1.10 0.48 7.60
N ALA A 105 0.80 0.50 8.90
CA ALA A 105 1.36 1.46 9.83
C ALA A 105 2.91 1.39 9.88
N ALA A 106 3.46 0.18 9.88
CA ALA A 106 4.91 -0.02 9.84
C ALA A 106 5.54 0.41 8.50
N LEU A 107 4.89 0.14 7.36
CA LEU A 107 5.34 0.63 6.05
C LEU A 107 5.29 2.17 5.96
N ILE A 108 4.23 2.79 6.47
CA ILE A 108 4.13 4.26 6.56
C ILE A 108 5.26 4.84 7.42
N ALA A 109 5.55 4.23 8.56
CA ALA A 109 6.64 4.67 9.44
C ALA A 109 8.03 4.52 8.77
N LYS A 110 8.24 3.43 8.02
CA LYS A 110 9.47 3.13 7.27
C LYS A 110 9.69 4.12 6.13
N HIS A 111 8.68 4.32 5.29
CA HIS A 111 8.80 5.05 4.04
C HIS A 111 8.48 6.54 4.15
N LYS A 112 7.71 6.96 5.17
CA LYS A 112 7.22 8.33 5.36
C LYS A 112 6.60 8.94 4.10
N PRO A 113 5.64 8.24 3.47
CA PRO A 113 5.02 8.66 2.21
C PRO A 113 4.34 10.02 2.34
N GLN A 114 4.59 10.90 1.37
CA GLN A 114 4.14 12.30 1.41
C GLN A 114 2.61 12.47 1.31
N LEU A 115 1.87 11.48 0.78
CA LEU A 115 0.41 11.56 0.61
C LEU A 115 -0.37 10.82 1.68
N ASN A 116 0.29 10.12 2.62
CA ASN A 116 -0.42 9.67 3.82
C ASN A 116 -0.63 10.88 4.76
N PRO A 117 -1.77 10.94 5.48
CA PRO A 117 -1.99 11.97 6.48
C PRO A 117 -0.88 12.01 7.53
N ALA A 118 -0.57 13.20 8.04
CA ALA A 118 0.39 13.37 9.14
C ALA A 118 -0.11 12.77 10.48
N ALA A 119 -1.40 12.47 10.58
CA ALA A 119 -1.96 11.77 11.73
C ALA A 119 -1.39 10.34 11.81
N PRO A 120 -1.18 9.80 13.02
CA PRO A 120 -0.74 8.41 13.18
C PRO A 120 -1.67 7.45 12.43
N PRO A 121 -1.13 6.48 11.67
CA PRO A 121 -1.95 5.50 10.98
C PRO A 121 -2.73 4.66 11.99
N ALA A 122 -3.93 4.21 11.59
CA ALA A 122 -4.70 3.28 12.39
C ALA A 122 -3.93 1.96 12.56
N THR A 123 -3.92 1.43 13.78
CA THR A 123 -3.34 0.13 14.13
C THR A 123 -4.44 -0.81 14.61
N SER A 124 -4.15 -2.11 14.72
CA SER A 124 -5.10 -3.06 15.32
C SER A 124 -5.21 -2.91 16.84
N GLY A 125 -4.19 -2.33 17.48
CA GLY A 125 -4.05 -2.25 18.92
C GLY A 125 -3.60 -3.56 19.59
N ARG A 126 -3.37 -4.64 18.83
CA ARG A 126 -2.95 -5.95 19.37
C ARG A 126 -1.48 -5.99 19.78
N TYR A 127 -0.63 -5.17 19.14
CA TYR A 127 0.81 -5.16 19.37
C TYR A 127 1.27 -3.79 19.86
N ALA A 128 2.27 -3.80 20.76
CA ALA A 128 2.89 -2.59 21.27
C ALA A 128 3.92 -2.01 20.27
N SER A 129 4.56 -2.89 19.49
CA SER A 129 5.44 -2.52 18.39
C SER A 129 5.45 -3.60 17.31
N VAL A 130 5.63 -3.15 16.07
CA VAL A 130 5.67 -4.00 14.89
C VAL A 130 6.92 -3.70 14.06
N THR A 131 7.59 -4.75 13.61
CA THR A 131 8.69 -4.68 12.63
C THR A 131 8.37 -5.55 11.42
N LEU A 132 8.97 -5.23 10.28
CA LEU A 132 8.75 -5.92 9.01
C LEU A 132 10.05 -6.58 8.55
N GLU A 133 9.95 -7.83 8.13
CA GLU A 133 11.02 -8.59 7.48
C GLU A 133 10.54 -8.96 6.07
N GLU A 134 11.15 -8.36 5.04
CA GLU A 134 10.87 -8.71 3.66
C GLU A 134 11.58 -10.02 3.30
N VAL A 135 10.81 -11.02 2.85
CA VAL A 135 11.31 -12.34 2.44
C VAL A 135 11.25 -12.46 0.92
N GLY A 136 12.40 -12.84 0.32
CA GLY A 136 12.57 -13.05 -1.12
C GLY A 136 11.78 -14.24 -1.64
#